data_AF-A0A4P8RHY4-F1
#
_entry.id   AF-A0A4P8RHY4-F1
#
_cell.length_a   1.000
_cell.length_b   1.000
_cell.length_c   1.000
_cell.angle_alpha   90.00
_cell.angle_beta   90.00
_cell.angle_gamma   90.00
#
_symmetry.space_group_name_H-M   'P 1'
#
loop_
_entity.id
_entity.type
_entity.pdbx_description
1 polymer ?
#
loop_
_entity_poly.entity_id
_entity_poly.type
_entity_poly.pdbx_seq_one_letter_code
_entity_poly.pdbx_strand_id
1 'polypeptide(L)' 'MFIIFLLIGISVTVAAAFLGAFLWAVRSGQYDDDYTPAVRMLFENEVPDNKKPAAKAD' A
#
# COMPACT_ATOMS: atom_id res chain seq x y z
N MET A 1 -24.51 -24.92 -26.39
CA MET A 1 -23.52 -25.57 -25.48
C MET A 1 -22.16 -24.86 -25.45
N PHE A 2 -21.70 -24.24 -26.54
CA PHE A 2 -20.49 -23.39 -26.59
C PHE A 2 -20.47 -22.24 -25.55
N ILE A 3 -21.62 -21.58 -25.35
CA ILE A 3 -21.76 -20.43 -24.45
C ILE A 3 -21.33 -20.78 -23.01
N ILE A 4 -21.60 -22.01 -22.55
CA ILE A 4 -21.23 -22.44 -21.19
C ILE A 4 -19.70 -22.44 -21.03
N PHE A 5 -18.97 -22.97 -22.02
CA PHE A 5 -17.51 -22.98 -21.99
C PHE A 5 -16.92 -21.56 -22.06
N LEU A 6 -17.52 -20.67 -22.86
CA LEU A 6 -17.12 -19.26 -22.91
C LEU A 6 -17.31 -18.56 -21.56
N LEU A 7 -18.46 -18.75 -20.91
CA LEU A 7 -18.78 -18.15 -19.61
C LEU A 7 -17.86 -18.67 -18.50
N ILE A 8 -17.53 -19.96 -18.50
CA ILE A 8 -16.57 -20.55 -17.58
C ILE A 8 -15.19 -19.90 -17.77
N GLY A 9 -14.73 -19.78 -19.01
CA GLY A 9 -13.44 -19.14 -19.31
C GLY A 9 -13.36 -17.69 -18.83
N ILE A 10 -14.41 -16.90 -19.10
CA ILE A 10 -14.50 -15.51 -18.62
C ILE A 10 -14.52 -15.46 -17.10
N SER A 11 -15.34 -16.29 -16.44
CA SER A 11 -15.45 -16.32 -14.98
C SER A 11 -14.11 -16.64 -14.30
N VAL A 12 -13.40 -17.67 -14.77
CA VAL A 12 -12.09 -18.04 -14.24
C VAL A 12 -11.05 -16.95 -14.48
N THR A 13 -11.06 -16.34 -15.68
CA THR A 13 -10.13 -15.24 -16.02
C THR A 13 -10.34 -14.04 -15.10
N VAL A 14 -11.60 -13.65 -14.88
CA VAL A 14 -11.94 -12.54 -13.98
C VAL A 14 -11.52 -12.88 -12.55
N ALA A 15 -11.82 -14.08 -12.06
CA ALA A 15 -11.42 -14.50 -10.72
C ALA A 15 -9.89 -14.49 -10.53
N ALA A 16 -9.14 -14.98 -11.52
CA ALA A 16 -7.68 -14.96 -11.50
C ALA A 16 -7.11 -13.54 -11.56
N ALA A 17 -7.71 -12.65 -12.36
CA ALA A 17 -7.32 -11.24 -12.42
C ALA A 17 -7.52 -10.53 -11.07
N PHE A 18 -8.69 -10.72 -10.43
CA PHE A 18 -8.96 -10.18 -9.10
C PHE A 18 -8.00 -10.74 -8.05
N LEU A 19 -7.74 -12.05 -8.06
CA LEU A 19 -6.78 -12.66 -7.14
C LEU A 19 -5.37 -12.13 -7.35
N GLY A 20 -4.93 -11.98 -8.61
CA GLY A 20 -3.61 -11.43 -8.94
C GLY A 20 -3.46 -9.97 -8.49
N ALA A 21 -4.48 -9.14 -8.75
CA ALA A 21 -4.52 -7.76 -8.27
C ALA A 21 -4.50 -7.69 -6.74
N PHE A 22 -5.25 -8.55 -6.07
CA PHE A 22 -5.26 -8.65 -4.60
C PHE A 22 -3.87 -9.01 -4.04
N LEU A 23 -3.23 -10.05 -4.57
CA LEU A 23 -1.89 -10.45 -4.14
C LEU A 23 -0.84 -9.36 -4.39
N TRP A 24 -0.95 -8.65 -5.52
CA TRP A 24 -0.09 -7.51 -5.82
C TRP A 24 -0.29 -6.36 -4.81
N ALA A 25 -1.53 -6.01 -4.48
CA ALA A 25 -1.86 -4.95 -3.52
C ALA A 25 -1.40 -5.28 -2.09
N VAL A 26 -1.54 -6.55 -1.66
CA VAL A 26 -1.02 -7.00 -0.36
C VAL A 26 0.50 -6.92 -0.33
N ARG A 27 1.18 -7.27 -1.43
CA ARG A 27 2.65 -7.29 -1.49
C ARG A 27 3.28 -5.93 -1.76
N SER A 28 2.52 -4.95 -2.26
CA SER A 28 3.00 -3.58 -2.50
C SER A 28 3.09 -2.72 -1.24
N GLY A 29 2.73 -3.27 -0.07
CA GLY A 29 2.79 -2.53 1.19
C GLY A 29 1.68 -1.48 1.33
N GLN A 30 0.58 -1.60 0.57
CA GLN A 30 -0.57 -0.70 0.71
C GLN A 30 -1.17 -0.74 2.13
N TYR A 31 -0.96 -1.82 2.86
CA TYR A 31 -1.39 -2.02 4.24
C TYR A 31 -0.34 -1.61 5.28
N ASP A 32 0.83 -1.12 4.88
CA ASP A 32 1.90 -0.76 5.83
C ASP A 32 1.62 0.58 6.55
N ASP A 33 0.66 1.37 6.06
CA ASP A 33 0.19 2.60 6.71
C ASP A 33 -0.94 2.31 7.71
N ASP A 34 -0.62 1.54 8.75
CA ASP A 34 -1.52 1.22 9.87
C ASP A 34 -1.73 2.43 10.80
N TYR A 35 -0.93 3.49 10.66
CA TYR A 35 -0.96 4.67 11.51
C TYR A 35 -1.71 5.80 10.80
N THR A 36 -2.98 5.97 11.14
CA THR A 36 -3.86 6.91 10.44
C THR A 36 -3.21 8.29 10.22
N PRO A 37 -3.34 8.87 9.01
CA PRO A 37 -2.65 10.10 8.64
C PRO A 37 -2.98 11.28 9.58
N ALA A 38 -4.19 11.31 10.15
CA ALA A 38 -4.60 12.32 11.13
C ALA A 38 -3.77 12.26 12.43
N VAL A 39 -3.42 11.06 12.89
CA VAL A 39 -2.63 10.85 14.11
C VAL A 39 -1.17 11.18 13.84
N ARG A 40 -0.63 10.76 12.69
CA ARG A 40 0.71 11.15 12.26
C ARG A 40 0.86 12.67 12.23
N MET A 41 -0.06 13.39 11.56
CA MET A 41 -0.01 14.85 11.46
C MET A 41 -0.09 15.57 12.81
N LEU A 42 -0.77 14.98 13.81
CA LEU A 42 -0.89 15.57 15.15
C LEU A 42 0.45 15.52 15.92
N PHE A 43 1.21 14.44 15.76
CA PHE A 43 2.46 14.21 16.50
C PHE A 43 3.74 14.53 15.69
N GLU A 44 3.63 14.75 14.37
CA GLU A 44 4.77 15.15 13.50
C GLU A 44 5.33 16.54 13.87
N ASN A 45 4.54 17.37 14.58
CA ASN A 45 4.94 18.67 15.11
C ASN A 45 5.67 18.60 16.47
N GLU A 46 5.79 17.41 17.09
CA GLU A 46 6.43 17.23 18.41
C GLU A 46 7.88 16.72 18.33
N VAL A 47 8.52 16.73 17.16
CA VAL A 47 9.95 16.38 17.06
C VAL A 47 10.78 17.44 17.80
N PRO A 48 11.50 17.09 18.89
CA PRO A 48 12.41 18.04 19.51
C PRO A 48 13.56 18.29 18.54
N ASP A 49 13.73 19.55 18.15
CA ASP A 49 14.91 20.07 17.46
C ASP A 49 16.15 19.87 18.35
N ASN A 50 16.70 18.66 18.36
CA ASN A 50 17.91 18.34 19.09
C ASN A 50 18.66 17.23 18.38
N LYS A 51 19.28 17.61 17.26
CA LYS A 51 20.67 17.29 16.93
C LYS A 51 21.03 18.00 15.63
N LYS A 52 21.33 19.29 15.74
CA LYS A 52 22.30 19.93 14.85
C LYS A 52 23.69 19.62 15.43
N PRO A 53 24.51 18.74 14.83
CA PRO A 53 25.92 18.72 15.21
C PRO A 53 26.51 20.03 14.73
N ALA A 54 26.98 20.84 15.67
CA ALA A 54 27.82 21.98 15.38
C ALA A 54 29.04 21.49 14.59
N ALA A 55 29.08 21.77 13.29
CA ALA A 55 30.26 21.67 12.47
C ALA A 55 30.18 22.78 11.43
N LYS A 56 31.14 23.67 11.27
CA LYS A 56 32.31 24.09 12.04
C LYS A 56 32.60 25.45 11.40
N ALA A 57 32.85 26.50 12.19
CA ALA A 57 33.43 27.72 11.64
C ALA A 57 34.80 27.35 11.07
N ASP A 58 35.03 27.61 9.78
CA ASP A 58 36.28 28.00 9.11
C ASP A 58 35.95 28.30 7.63
#